data_AF-A0A7M7KM38-F1
#
_entry.id   AF-A0A7M7KM38-F1
#
_cell.length_a   1.000
_cell.length_b   1.000
_cell.length_c   1.000
_cell.angle_alpha   90.00
_cell.angle_beta   90.00
_cell.angle_gamma   90.00
#
_symmetry.space_group_name_H-M   'P 1'
#
loop_
_entity.id
_entity.type
_entity.pdbx_description
1 polymer ?
#
loop_
_entity_poly.entity_id
_entity_poly.type
_entity_poly.pdbx_seq_one_letter_code
_entity_poly.pdbx_strand_id
1 'polypeptide(L)'
;MALPTRLFVRTILGQKLTLLNSVRQRLTFPTVVSGSANVGDAVRRAIQSRAFTMRLFSTTNGSSCEHRETSSDTEGEDKKSPTIKLRSRNKPYTFHPVEVSIRYMESPQYSEVYGNDPVWTNYRRNFKGQYAPPKTRRSCIIFAPDPYTNTGNPCPICRDEYLVVHYENTKLLKQFISPYTGVVLEPKRTGVCRRVQFNLELEIMKAYDLGLIEFDVPFRAFDYSRYYPQLKEGLEAQII
;
A
#
# COMPACT_ATOMS: atom_id res chain seq x y z
N MET A 1 50.14 -40.23 6.70
CA MET A 1 49.59 -41.49 7.20
C MET A 1 48.08 -41.36 7.23
N ALA A 2 47.42 -41.90 6.21
CA ALA A 2 45.97 -42.01 6.13
C ALA A 2 45.53 -43.37 6.70
N LEU A 3 44.26 -43.45 7.13
CA LEU A 3 43.33 -44.60 7.24
C LEU A 3 42.38 -44.35 8.45
N PRO A 4 41.16 -44.92 8.52
CA PRO A 4 40.25 -45.31 7.45
C PRO A 4 38.76 -44.98 7.72
N THR A 5 37.96 -45.20 6.68
CA THR A 5 36.50 -45.26 6.60
C THR A 5 35.89 -46.52 7.24
N ARG A 6 34.63 -46.46 7.69
CA ARG A 6 33.51 -47.44 7.51
C ARG A 6 32.38 -47.22 8.54
N LEU A 7 31.20 -46.78 8.10
CA LEU A 7 29.99 -47.59 7.84
C LEU A 7 29.36 -48.22 9.09
N PHE A 8 28.19 -47.73 9.50
CA PHE A 8 27.10 -48.57 10.00
C PHE A 8 25.74 -48.00 9.58
N VAL A 9 25.04 -48.75 8.74
CA VAL A 9 23.64 -48.60 8.32
C VAL A 9 22.81 -49.60 9.12
N ARG A 10 21.62 -49.19 9.61
CA ARG A 10 20.36 -49.95 9.77
C ARG A 10 19.41 -49.17 10.69
N THR A 11 18.42 -48.42 10.19
CA THR A 11 17.03 -48.86 9.93
C THR A 11 16.44 -49.82 10.98
N ILE A 12 15.47 -49.32 11.76
CA ILE A 12 14.36 -50.11 12.32
C ILE A 12 13.06 -49.35 12.05
N LEU A 13 12.20 -50.01 11.27
CA LEU A 13 10.78 -49.75 11.02
C LEU A 13 10.02 -49.63 12.37
N GLY A 14 9.14 -48.66 12.59
CA GLY A 14 7.76 -48.71 12.09
C GLY A 14 6.80 -49.21 13.18
N GLN A 15 5.57 -48.65 13.20
CA GLN A 15 4.35 -48.96 14.00
C GLN A 15 3.89 -47.71 14.80
N LYS A 16 2.66 -47.21 14.75
CA LYS A 16 1.39 -47.72 14.21
C LYS A 16 0.44 -46.53 13.94
N LEU A 17 -0.13 -46.53 12.74
CA LEU A 17 -1.38 -45.84 12.36
C LEU A 17 -2.54 -46.81 12.61
N THR A 18 -3.44 -46.45 13.52
CA THR A 18 -4.79 -47.02 13.74
C THR A 18 -5.53 -46.04 14.66
N LEU A 19 -6.81 -45.68 14.55
CA LEU A 19 -7.92 -46.06 13.68
C LEU A 19 -9.01 -44.97 13.85
N LEU A 20 -9.86 -44.85 12.83
CA LEU A 20 -11.08 -44.04 12.75
C LEU A 20 -12.14 -44.43 13.80
N ASN A 21 -12.97 -43.47 14.23
CA ASN A 21 -14.43 -43.42 13.96
C ASN A 21 -15.23 -42.59 14.99
N SER A 22 -16.44 -42.18 14.56
CA SER A 22 -17.52 -41.51 15.32
C SER A 22 -17.45 -39.97 15.22
N VAL A 23 -18.36 -39.21 14.63
CA VAL A 23 -19.81 -39.35 14.44
C VAL A 23 -20.21 -38.68 13.13
N ARG A 24 -20.91 -39.42 12.27
CA ARG A 24 -21.59 -38.93 11.06
C ARG A 24 -23.07 -38.77 11.41
N GLN A 25 -23.51 -37.56 11.74
CA GLN A 25 -24.95 -37.29 11.86
C GLN A 25 -25.55 -37.19 10.46
N ARG A 26 -26.35 -38.21 10.13
CA ARG A 26 -27.25 -38.23 8.98
C ARG A 26 -28.42 -37.29 9.27
N LEU A 27 -28.56 -36.24 8.46
CA LEU A 27 -29.87 -35.63 8.25
C LEU A 27 -30.44 -36.21 6.96
N THR A 28 -31.60 -36.83 7.12
CA THR A 28 -32.44 -37.44 6.11
C THR A 28 -32.98 -36.36 5.16
N PHE A 29 -32.71 -36.51 3.86
CA PHE A 29 -33.39 -35.78 2.80
C PHE A 29 -34.69 -36.52 2.43
N PRO A 30 -35.86 -35.87 2.42
CA PRO A 30 -37.00 -36.39 1.69
C PRO A 30 -36.84 -36.07 0.19
N THR A 31 -36.81 -37.13 -0.61
CA THR A 31 -37.11 -37.08 -2.04
C THR A 31 -38.55 -36.63 -2.25
N VAL A 32 -38.76 -35.53 -2.98
CA VAL A 32 -40.05 -35.21 -3.59
C VAL A 32 -39.85 -35.01 -5.09
N VAL A 33 -40.76 -35.68 -5.79
CA VAL A 33 -40.92 -35.86 -7.22
C VAL A 33 -41.14 -34.54 -7.97
N SER A 34 -40.70 -34.57 -9.23
CA SER A 34 -40.85 -33.60 -10.32
C SER A 34 -42.18 -32.84 -10.40
N GLY A 35 -42.07 -31.54 -10.66
CA GLY A 35 -43.17 -30.69 -11.16
C GLY A 35 -42.61 -29.42 -11.81
N SER A 36 -42.66 -29.35 -13.13
CA SER A 36 -42.21 -28.24 -13.97
C SER A 36 -43.15 -27.04 -13.82
N ALA A 37 -42.67 -25.90 -13.30
CA ALA A 37 -43.35 -24.61 -13.42
C ALA A 37 -42.37 -23.43 -13.34
N ASN A 38 -42.51 -22.52 -14.30
CA ASN A 38 -41.63 -21.41 -14.64
C ASN A 38 -41.32 -20.44 -13.47
N VAL A 39 -40.02 -20.20 -13.19
CA VAL A 39 -39.51 -19.36 -12.09
C VAL A 39 -39.44 -17.85 -12.46
N GLY A 40 -40.17 -17.41 -13.49
CA GLY A 40 -40.10 -16.03 -14.00
C GLY A 40 -40.95 -14.99 -13.26
N ASP A 41 -42.03 -15.39 -12.58
CA ASP A 41 -43.13 -14.45 -12.26
C ASP A 41 -43.41 -14.21 -10.76
N ALA A 42 -42.63 -14.80 -9.85
CA ALA A 42 -42.82 -14.64 -8.40
C ALA A 42 -42.07 -13.43 -7.80
N VAL A 43 -40.95 -13.01 -8.40
CA VAL A 43 -40.12 -11.89 -7.88
C VAL A 43 -40.74 -10.53 -8.23
N ARG A 44 -41.61 -10.46 -9.24
CA ARG A 44 -42.20 -9.21 -9.74
C ARG A 44 -43.42 -8.72 -8.96
N ARG A 45 -44.03 -9.55 -8.10
CA ARG A 45 -45.20 -9.17 -7.28
C ARG A 45 -44.86 -8.78 -5.83
N ALA A 46 -43.62 -8.97 -5.39
CA ALA A 46 -43.19 -8.59 -4.04
C ALA A 46 -42.80 -7.09 -3.90
N ILE A 47 -42.80 -6.32 -4.99
CA ILE A 47 -42.43 -4.89 -5.00
C ILE A 47 -43.66 -3.96 -4.83
N GLN A 48 -44.89 -4.48 -4.88
CA GLN A 48 -46.12 -3.66 -4.87
C GLN A 48 -46.93 -3.65 -3.57
N SER A 49 -46.49 -4.30 -2.50
CA SER A 49 -47.21 -4.25 -1.22
C SER A 49 -46.43 -3.53 -0.12
N ARG A 50 -46.83 -2.28 0.09
CA ARG A 50 -46.88 -1.56 1.37
C ARG A 50 -45.57 -1.00 1.95
N ALA A 51 -45.49 0.32 1.79
CA ALA A 51 -45.26 1.29 2.86
C ALA A 51 -43.89 1.26 3.56
N PHE A 52 -42.93 1.96 2.96
CA PHE A 52 -42.00 2.76 3.74
C PHE A 52 -42.01 4.19 3.19
N THR A 53 -42.38 5.12 4.07
CA THR A 53 -42.55 6.55 3.88
C THR A 53 -41.40 7.19 3.09
N MET A 54 -41.72 7.74 1.91
CA MET A 54 -40.83 8.60 1.14
C MET A 54 -40.60 9.90 1.93
N ARG A 55 -39.39 10.07 2.49
CA ARG A 55 -38.91 11.42 2.82
C ARG A 55 -38.59 12.12 1.50
N LEU A 56 -39.34 13.17 1.21
CA LEU A 56 -39.06 14.12 0.14
C LEU A 56 -37.67 14.72 0.37
N PHE A 57 -36.70 14.35 -0.47
CA PHE A 57 -35.47 15.13 -0.59
C PHE A 57 -35.73 16.27 -1.54
N SER A 58 -35.70 17.49 -1.00
CA SER A 58 -35.78 18.74 -1.76
C SER A 58 -34.59 18.81 -2.72
N THR A 59 -34.86 18.81 -4.03
CA THR A 59 -33.86 19.12 -5.05
C THR A 59 -33.74 20.63 -5.17
N THR A 60 -32.85 21.24 -4.38
CA THR A 60 -32.39 22.61 -4.68
C THR A 60 -31.41 22.53 -5.84
N ASN A 61 -31.84 23.07 -6.99
CA ASN A 61 -31.04 23.25 -8.19
C ASN A 61 -29.72 23.98 -7.87
N GLY A 62 -28.60 23.31 -8.09
CA GLY A 62 -27.30 23.97 -8.16
C GLY A 62 -27.17 24.66 -9.52
N SER A 63 -27.12 25.99 -9.54
CA SER A 63 -26.73 26.75 -10.73
C SER A 63 -25.27 26.42 -11.05
N SER A 64 -25.05 25.70 -12.15
CA SER A 64 -23.72 25.58 -12.75
C SER A 64 -23.43 26.89 -13.45
N CYS A 65 -22.42 27.63 -12.99
CA CYS A 65 -21.87 28.77 -13.73
C CYS A 65 -21.09 28.22 -14.93
N GLU A 66 -21.51 28.58 -16.15
CA GLU A 66 -20.73 28.32 -17.36
C GLU A 66 -19.57 29.31 -17.45
N HIS A 67 -18.36 28.77 -17.57
CA HIS A 67 -17.17 29.55 -17.85
C HIS A 67 -17.10 29.79 -19.36
N ARG A 68 -17.00 31.06 -19.75
CA ARG A 68 -16.89 31.52 -21.14
C ARG A 68 -15.47 31.29 -21.61
N GLU A 69 -15.24 30.32 -22.49
CA GLU A 69 -13.97 30.17 -23.20
C GLU A 69 -14.03 30.95 -24.52
N THR A 70 -13.10 31.88 -24.69
CA THR A 70 -12.91 32.62 -25.93
C THR A 70 -12.09 31.75 -26.87
N SER A 71 -12.72 31.32 -27.96
CA SER A 71 -12.10 30.59 -29.06
C SER A 71 -11.10 31.47 -29.83
N SER A 72 -9.86 31.00 -29.96
CA SER A 72 -8.96 31.40 -31.04
C SER A 72 -8.57 30.15 -31.82
N ASP A 73 -9.07 30.08 -33.05
CA ASP A 73 -8.91 28.96 -33.97
C ASP A 73 -7.48 28.87 -34.51
N THR A 74 -6.87 27.68 -34.40
CA THR A 74 -5.87 27.21 -35.36
C THR A 74 -6.10 25.72 -35.59
N GLU A 75 -6.38 25.39 -36.86
CA GLU A 75 -6.70 24.03 -37.30
C GLU A 75 -5.44 23.14 -37.32
N GLY A 76 -5.58 21.95 -36.73
CA GLY A 76 -4.61 20.87 -36.80
C GLY A 76 -5.35 19.53 -36.76
N GLU A 77 -5.29 18.78 -37.85
CA GLU A 77 -5.90 17.46 -37.99
C GLU A 77 -5.15 16.42 -37.15
N ASP A 78 -5.70 16.06 -35.98
CA ASP A 78 -5.22 14.92 -35.20
C ASP A 78 -6.22 13.77 -35.20
N LYS A 79 -5.73 12.62 -35.68
CA LYS A 79 -6.45 11.33 -35.74
C LYS A 79 -6.89 10.91 -34.35
N LYS A 80 -8.18 11.09 -34.03
CA LYS A 80 -8.79 10.62 -32.78
C LYS A 80 -8.72 9.09 -32.70
N SER A 81 -7.90 8.60 -31.76
CA SER A 81 -7.94 7.22 -31.30
C SER A 81 -9.31 6.91 -30.66
N PRO A 82 -9.80 5.65 -30.74
CA PRO A 82 -11.14 5.30 -30.31
C PRO A 82 -11.28 5.49 -28.80
N THR A 83 -12.11 6.44 -28.41
CA THR A 83 -12.35 6.77 -27.00
C THR A 83 -13.21 5.69 -26.36
N ILE A 84 -12.58 4.75 -25.65
CA ILE A 84 -13.28 3.84 -24.74
C ILE A 84 -13.90 4.70 -23.64
N LYS A 85 -15.23 4.82 -23.62
CA LYS A 85 -15.95 5.54 -22.56
C LYS A 85 -15.69 4.83 -21.23
N LEU A 86 -14.84 5.41 -20.38
CA LEU A 86 -14.60 4.91 -19.02
C LEU A 86 -15.94 4.82 -18.27
N ARG A 87 -16.23 3.65 -17.71
CA ARG A 87 -17.43 3.41 -16.89
C ARG A 87 -17.34 4.07 -15.50
N SER A 88 -16.17 4.50 -15.07
CA SER A 88 -15.93 5.08 -13.75
C SER A 88 -15.77 6.61 -13.83
N ARG A 89 -16.35 7.33 -12.87
CA ARG A 89 -16.11 8.77 -12.66
C ARG A 89 -14.70 9.08 -12.16
N ASN A 90 -13.89 8.06 -11.89
CA ASN A 90 -12.61 8.20 -11.23
C ASN A 90 -11.51 8.27 -12.28
N LYS A 91 -10.56 9.19 -12.08
CA LYS A 91 -9.39 9.36 -12.94
C LYS A 91 -8.59 8.05 -13.02
N PRO A 92 -8.16 7.61 -14.23
CA PRO A 92 -7.24 6.51 -14.37
C PRO A 92 -5.87 6.88 -13.77
N TYR A 93 -5.23 5.94 -13.09
CA TYR A 93 -3.92 6.10 -12.49
C TYR A 93 -2.82 5.69 -13.47
N THR A 94 -1.87 6.58 -13.72
CA THR A 94 -0.69 6.34 -14.57
C THR A 94 0.55 6.13 -13.70
N PHE A 95 1.34 5.11 -14.03
CA PHE A 95 2.63 4.89 -13.40
C PHE A 95 3.70 5.69 -14.15
N HIS A 96 4.42 6.56 -13.44
CA HIS A 96 5.55 7.31 -13.98
C HIS A 96 6.88 6.69 -13.53
N PRO A 97 7.95 6.85 -14.34
CA PRO A 97 9.29 6.43 -13.95
C PRO A 97 9.90 7.42 -12.95
N VAL A 98 11.01 7.03 -12.32
CA VAL A 98 11.60 7.73 -11.17
C VAL A 98 12.16 9.10 -11.57
N GLU A 99 12.73 9.21 -12.76
CA GLU A 99 13.39 10.42 -13.26
C GLU A 99 12.38 11.57 -13.46
N VAL A 100 11.14 11.22 -13.81
CA VAL A 100 10.04 12.20 -13.88
C VAL A 100 9.71 12.72 -12.49
N SER A 101 9.71 11.85 -11.48
CA SER A 101 9.42 12.23 -10.10
C SER A 101 10.48 13.17 -9.53
N ILE A 102 11.76 12.88 -9.76
CA ILE A 102 12.87 13.72 -9.30
C ILE A 102 12.78 15.11 -9.93
N ARG A 103 12.54 15.19 -11.26
CA ARG A 103 12.32 16.46 -11.95
C ARG A 103 11.10 17.21 -11.43
N TYR A 104 10.02 16.50 -11.11
CA TYR A 104 8.81 17.12 -10.55
C TYR A 104 9.06 17.75 -9.18
N MET A 105 9.84 17.11 -8.29
CA MET A 105 10.19 17.66 -6.98
C MET A 105 11.00 18.98 -7.08
N GLU A 106 11.70 19.20 -8.19
CA GLU A 106 12.48 20.43 -8.47
C GLU A 106 11.68 21.49 -9.21
N SER A 107 10.51 21.12 -9.71
CA SER A 107 9.67 21.98 -10.54
C SER A 107 8.95 23.05 -9.70
N PRO A 108 8.65 24.24 -10.28
CA PRO A 108 7.89 25.27 -9.58
C PRO A 108 6.47 24.80 -9.20
N GLN A 109 5.87 23.91 -9.98
CA GLN A 109 4.53 23.36 -9.74
C GLN A 109 4.45 22.62 -8.39
N TYR A 110 5.50 21.89 -8.02
CA TYR A 110 5.56 21.21 -6.72
C TYR A 110 5.60 22.24 -5.58
N SER A 111 6.43 23.27 -5.73
CA SER A 111 6.57 24.35 -4.75
C SER A 111 5.27 25.15 -4.57
N GLU A 112 4.52 25.42 -5.64
CA GLU A 112 3.23 26.10 -5.57
C GLU A 112 2.16 25.28 -4.82
N VAL A 113 2.14 23.96 -5.02
CA VAL A 113 1.13 23.07 -4.42
C VAL A 113 1.43 22.74 -2.96
N TYR A 114 2.69 22.45 -2.65
CA TYR A 114 3.10 21.94 -1.33
C TYR A 114 3.86 22.98 -0.49
N GLY A 115 4.53 23.94 -1.12
CA GLY A 115 5.37 24.91 -0.44
C GLY A 115 6.51 24.27 0.34
N ASN A 116 6.66 24.69 1.59
CA ASN A 116 7.70 24.20 2.50
C ASN A 116 7.23 23.01 3.34
N ASP A 117 5.94 22.67 3.29
CA ASP A 117 5.37 21.63 4.12
C ASP A 117 5.55 20.24 3.48
N PRO A 118 5.66 19.16 4.28
CA PRO A 118 5.74 17.82 3.71
C PRO A 118 4.43 17.41 3.04
N VAL A 119 4.51 16.56 2.03
CA VAL A 119 3.38 16.19 1.14
C VAL A 119 2.10 15.77 1.88
N TRP A 120 2.23 15.16 3.05
CA TRP A 120 1.12 14.56 3.79
C TRP A 120 0.39 15.52 4.75
N THR A 121 0.84 16.78 4.92
CA THR A 121 0.20 17.74 5.84
C THR A 121 -1.24 18.08 5.47
N ASN A 122 -1.47 18.38 4.19
CA ASN A 122 -2.76 18.84 3.67
C ASN A 122 -3.76 17.70 3.42
N TYR A 123 -3.50 16.51 3.96
CA TYR A 123 -4.34 15.33 3.76
C TYR A 123 -5.10 14.94 5.02
N ARG A 124 -6.42 14.78 4.87
CA ARG A 124 -7.30 14.28 5.93
C ARG A 124 -8.07 13.05 5.45
N ARG A 125 -7.99 11.97 6.23
CA ARG A 125 -8.66 10.72 5.92
C ARG A 125 -10.09 10.70 6.48
N ASN A 126 -11.03 10.28 5.66
CA ASN A 126 -12.42 10.07 6.08
C ASN A 126 -12.56 8.69 6.75
N PHE A 127 -13.04 8.68 7.99
CA PHE A 127 -13.41 7.47 8.74
C PHE A 127 -14.58 7.79 9.68
N LYS A 128 -15.27 6.75 10.17
CA LYS A 128 -16.42 6.91 11.06
C LYS A 128 -15.96 7.08 12.51
N GLY A 129 -16.56 8.04 13.22
CA GLY A 129 -16.32 8.28 14.65
C GLY A 129 -15.16 9.24 14.93
N GLN A 130 -14.85 9.43 16.21
CA GLN A 130 -13.79 10.34 16.66
C GLN A 130 -12.39 9.77 16.47
N TYR A 131 -12.22 8.46 16.66
CA TYR A 131 -10.93 7.81 16.60
C TYR A 131 -10.71 7.10 15.27
N ALA A 132 -9.54 7.35 14.66
CA ALA A 132 -9.14 6.68 13.44
C ALA A 132 -8.99 5.16 13.66
N PRO A 133 -9.34 4.32 12.68
CA PRO A 133 -9.06 2.90 12.76
C PRO A 133 -7.54 2.68 12.89
N PRO A 134 -7.09 1.67 13.65
CA PRO A 134 -5.67 1.47 13.94
C PRO A 134 -4.84 1.18 12.69
N LYS A 135 -5.46 0.59 11.66
CA LYS A 135 -4.79 0.26 10.39
C LYS A 135 -5.38 1.09 9.25
N THR A 136 -4.52 1.52 8.34
CA THR A 136 -4.95 2.17 7.10
C THR A 136 -5.45 1.14 6.07
N ARG A 137 -6.12 1.64 5.03
CA ARG A 137 -6.60 0.81 3.91
C ARG A 137 -5.43 0.07 3.24
N ARG A 138 -5.72 -1.07 2.60
CA ARG A 138 -4.70 -1.91 1.95
C ARG A 138 -3.99 -1.15 0.82
N SER A 139 -4.76 -0.64 -0.14
CA SER A 139 -4.28 0.19 -1.26
C SER A 139 -5.29 1.29 -1.59
N CYS A 140 -4.83 2.37 -2.23
CA CYS A 140 -5.69 3.39 -2.84
C CYS A 140 -5.98 3.10 -4.31
N ILE A 141 -5.01 2.51 -4.99
CA ILE A 141 -5.10 2.09 -6.38
C ILE A 141 -5.85 0.76 -6.40
N ILE A 142 -6.90 0.71 -7.21
CA ILE A 142 -7.71 -0.48 -7.45
C ILE A 142 -7.19 -1.13 -8.74
N PHE A 143 -6.67 -2.35 -8.59
CA PHE A 143 -6.20 -3.18 -9.69
C PHE A 143 -7.39 -3.96 -10.28
N ALA A 144 -8.25 -3.26 -11.02
CA ALA A 144 -9.38 -3.82 -11.77
C ALA A 144 -9.01 -3.91 -13.27
N PRO A 145 -9.73 -4.68 -14.11
CA PRO A 145 -9.42 -4.75 -15.54
C PRO A 145 -9.51 -3.36 -16.17
N ASP A 146 -8.51 -3.04 -17.00
CA ASP A 146 -7.99 -1.72 -17.35
C ASP A 146 -9.05 -0.61 -17.54
N PRO A 147 -8.79 0.63 -17.05
CA PRO A 147 -7.54 1.13 -16.45
C PRO A 147 -7.49 1.06 -14.92
N TYR A 148 -6.27 1.05 -14.37
CA TYR A 148 -6.04 1.27 -12.94
C TYR A 148 -6.75 2.55 -12.50
N THR A 149 -7.47 2.47 -11.39
CA THR A 149 -8.32 3.57 -10.96
C THR A 149 -8.07 3.92 -9.51
N ASN A 150 -8.06 5.22 -9.20
CA ASN A 150 -7.94 5.71 -7.84
C ASN A 150 -9.24 5.57 -7.05
N THR A 151 -9.12 5.33 -5.75
CA THR A 151 -10.22 5.54 -4.79
C THR A 151 -10.55 7.04 -4.74
N GLY A 152 -11.80 7.41 -4.44
CA GLY A 152 -12.25 8.81 -4.45
C GLY A 152 -11.44 9.79 -3.58
N ASN A 153 -11.07 9.40 -2.35
CA ASN A 153 -10.12 10.17 -1.52
C ASN A 153 -8.82 9.37 -1.40
N PRO A 154 -7.86 9.44 -2.34
CA PRO A 154 -6.61 8.65 -2.34
C PRO A 154 -5.59 9.17 -1.31
N CYS A 155 -4.50 8.44 -1.07
CA CYS A 155 -3.45 8.87 -0.13
C CYS A 155 -2.63 10.04 -0.70
N PRO A 156 -1.85 10.79 0.10
CA PRO A 156 -1.05 11.92 -0.41
C PRO A 156 -0.16 11.54 -1.61
N ILE A 157 0.53 10.40 -1.52
CA ILE A 157 1.37 9.85 -2.59
C ILE A 157 0.52 9.33 -3.77
N CYS A 158 -0.65 8.76 -3.50
CA CYS A 158 -1.47 8.09 -4.51
C CYS A 158 -2.36 9.06 -5.30
N ARG A 159 -2.57 10.27 -4.75
CA ARG A 159 -3.35 11.34 -5.38
C ARG A 159 -2.58 11.93 -6.56
N ASP A 160 -1.28 12.08 -6.38
CA ASP A 160 -0.38 12.75 -7.31
C ASP A 160 0.51 11.71 -7.98
N GLU A 161 0.28 11.45 -9.26
CA GLU A 161 0.94 10.38 -10.02
C GLU A 161 2.46 10.58 -10.15
N TYR A 162 2.92 11.83 -10.08
CA TYR A 162 4.33 12.19 -10.19
C TYR A 162 5.13 11.92 -8.92
N LEU A 163 4.49 11.61 -7.80
CA LEU A 163 5.18 11.25 -6.56
C LEU A 163 5.46 9.76 -6.53
N VAL A 164 6.64 9.39 -7.01
CA VAL A 164 7.08 8.00 -7.12
C VAL A 164 8.01 7.70 -5.95
N VAL A 165 7.65 6.70 -5.15
CA VAL A 165 8.44 6.23 -4.01
C VAL A 165 9.57 5.33 -4.52
N HIS A 166 10.80 5.82 -4.44
CA HIS A 166 12.02 5.13 -4.86
C HIS A 166 13.22 5.63 -4.04
N TYR A 167 14.22 4.77 -3.82
CA TYR A 167 15.43 5.07 -3.03
C TYR A 167 16.24 6.27 -3.54
N GLU A 168 16.22 6.52 -4.85
CA GLU A 168 16.94 7.65 -5.48
C GLU A 168 16.29 9.00 -5.15
N ASN A 169 14.98 9.02 -4.91
CA ASN A 169 14.25 10.24 -4.58
C ASN A 169 14.37 10.54 -3.07
N THR A 170 15.58 10.91 -2.65
CA THR A 170 15.89 11.23 -1.25
C THR A 170 15.08 12.42 -0.73
N LYS A 171 14.78 13.42 -1.58
CA LYS A 171 13.96 14.59 -1.24
C LYS A 171 12.56 14.19 -0.78
N LEU A 172 11.95 13.21 -1.44
CA LEU A 172 10.64 12.70 -1.06
C LEU A 172 10.72 11.82 0.19
N LEU A 173 11.67 10.89 0.24
CA LEU A 173 11.79 9.95 1.37
C LEU A 173 12.07 10.64 2.70
N LYS A 174 12.91 11.69 2.71
CA LYS A 174 13.21 12.48 3.92
C LYS A 174 11.96 13.07 4.58
N GLN A 175 10.90 13.37 3.83
CA GLN A 175 9.64 13.90 4.38
C GLN A 175 8.84 12.88 5.20
N PHE A 176 9.10 11.58 4.98
CA PHE A 176 8.47 10.48 5.70
C PHE A 176 9.31 9.96 6.85
N ILE A 177 10.47 10.55 7.10
CA ILE A 177 11.36 10.25 8.21
C ILE A 177 11.23 11.37 9.25
N SER A 178 11.23 11.01 10.53
CA SER A 178 11.26 12.01 11.60
C SER A 178 12.65 12.67 11.64
N PRO A 179 12.73 14.02 11.62
CA PRO A 179 14.02 14.72 11.60
C PRO A 179 14.84 14.54 12.88
N TYR A 180 14.19 14.23 14.00
CA TYR A 180 14.85 14.11 15.31
C TYR A 180 15.18 12.66 15.69
N THR A 181 14.33 11.70 15.29
CA THR A 181 14.50 10.30 15.69
C THR A 181 15.07 9.41 14.59
N GLY A 182 15.06 9.88 13.34
CA GLY A 182 15.42 9.06 12.18
C GLY A 182 14.44 7.90 11.90
N VAL A 183 13.35 7.80 12.65
CA VAL A 183 12.36 6.72 12.49
C VAL A 183 11.34 7.10 11.41
N VAL A 184 10.96 6.12 10.60
CA VAL A 184 9.90 6.26 9.58
C VAL A 184 8.56 6.56 10.26
N LEU A 185 7.87 7.59 9.77
CA LEU A 185 6.58 8.00 10.32
C LEU A 185 5.51 6.94 10.08
N GLU A 186 4.74 6.65 11.13
CA GLU A 186 3.64 5.70 11.07
C GLU A 186 2.51 6.17 10.12
N PRO A 187 1.81 5.23 9.45
CA PRO A 187 0.72 5.55 8.53
C PRO A 187 -0.49 6.22 9.21
N LYS A 188 -0.58 6.16 10.55
CA LYS A 188 -1.58 6.89 11.33
C LYS A 188 -1.35 8.40 11.30
N ARG A 189 -0.09 8.84 11.21
CA ARG A 189 0.30 10.26 11.10
C ARG A 189 0.23 10.74 9.66
N THR A 190 0.83 9.98 8.73
CA THR A 190 0.96 10.40 7.32
C THR A 190 -0.30 10.10 6.48
N GLY A 191 -1.16 9.19 6.93
CA GLY A 191 -2.42 8.84 6.24
C GLY A 191 -2.25 8.00 4.97
N VAL A 192 -1.05 7.47 4.73
CA VAL A 192 -0.74 6.63 3.55
C VAL A 192 -1.42 5.25 3.60
N CYS A 193 -1.62 4.63 2.43
CA CYS A 193 -2.11 3.25 2.38
C CYS A 193 -1.02 2.25 2.76
N ARG A 194 -1.40 1.06 3.21
CA ARG A 194 -0.44 0.05 3.68
C ARG A 194 0.54 -0.41 2.61
N ARG A 195 0.11 -0.52 1.35
CA ARG A 195 1.00 -0.86 0.23
C ARG A 195 2.10 0.19 0.06
N VAL A 196 1.74 1.47 0.11
CA VAL A 196 2.70 2.57 0.00
C VAL A 196 3.59 2.66 1.23
N GLN A 197 3.05 2.44 2.44
CA GLN A 197 3.86 2.37 3.66
C GLN A 197 4.94 1.29 3.57
N PHE A 198 4.56 0.09 3.13
CA PHE A 198 5.52 -1.00 2.92
C PHE A 198 6.59 -0.64 1.89
N ASN A 199 6.20 -0.01 0.79
CA ASN A 199 7.16 0.47 -0.22
C ASN A 199 8.09 1.56 0.35
N LEU A 200 7.57 2.50 1.16
CA LEU A 200 8.38 3.52 1.81
C LEU A 200 9.43 2.90 2.72
N GLU A 201 9.03 1.96 3.59
CA GLU A 201 9.94 1.26 4.49
C GLU A 201 11.04 0.53 3.71
N LEU A 202 10.66 -0.18 2.63
CA LEU A 202 11.59 -0.91 1.78
C LEU A 202 12.58 0.02 1.06
N GLU A 203 12.09 1.09 0.44
CA GLU A 203 12.94 2.03 -0.31
C GLU A 203 13.83 2.86 0.62
N ILE A 204 13.38 3.16 1.84
CA ILE A 204 14.19 3.80 2.88
C ILE A 204 15.29 2.85 3.37
N MET A 205 14.99 1.57 3.60
CA MET A 205 16.01 0.57 3.94
C MET A 205 17.10 0.49 2.86
N LYS A 206 16.69 0.40 1.59
CA LYS A 206 17.64 0.46 0.46
C LYS A 206 18.48 1.74 0.45
N ALA A 207 17.84 2.89 0.71
CA ALA A 207 18.54 4.17 0.73
C ALA A 207 19.56 4.27 1.87
N TYR A 208 19.29 3.65 3.03
CA TYR A 208 20.26 3.52 4.12
C TYR A 208 21.41 2.59 3.75
N ASP A 209 21.13 1.43 3.14
CA ASP A 209 22.17 0.49 2.71
C ASP A 209 23.12 1.11 1.66
N LEU A 210 22.58 1.94 0.77
CA LEU A 210 23.35 2.67 -0.25
C LEU A 210 24.02 3.95 0.30
N GLY A 211 23.73 4.36 1.54
CA GLY A 211 24.25 5.60 2.12
C GLY A 211 23.72 6.88 1.48
N LEU A 212 22.55 6.84 0.83
CA LEU A 212 21.91 8.02 0.23
C LEU A 212 21.20 8.90 1.27
N ILE A 213 20.77 8.30 2.38
CA ILE A 213 20.16 8.99 3.52
C ILE A 213 21.02 8.71 4.74
N GLU A 214 21.29 9.77 5.50
CA GLU A 214 22.05 9.69 6.75
C GLU A 214 21.17 9.13 7.88
N PHE A 215 21.77 8.32 8.75
CA PHE A 215 21.14 7.79 9.94
C PHE A 215 22.17 7.56 11.05
N ASP A 216 21.70 7.49 12.28
CA ASP A 216 22.55 7.29 13.45
C ASP A 216 22.97 5.81 13.57
N VAL A 217 24.28 5.57 13.49
CA VAL A 217 24.88 4.24 13.71
C VAL A 217 25.44 4.18 15.13
N PRO A 218 24.93 3.32 16.01
CA PRO A 218 25.44 3.21 17.37
C PRO A 218 26.84 2.59 17.36
N PHE A 219 27.81 3.27 17.99
CA PHE A 219 29.15 2.72 18.18
C PHE A 219 29.17 1.70 19.32
N ARG A 220 29.76 0.54 19.05
CA ARG A 220 30.02 -0.48 20.08
C ARG A 220 31.48 -0.42 20.50
N ALA A 221 31.71 -0.07 21.77
CA ALA A 221 33.03 -0.18 22.37
C ALA A 221 33.33 -1.65 22.71
N PHE A 222 34.50 -2.14 22.29
CA PHE A 222 34.99 -3.48 22.60
C PHE A 222 36.25 -3.39 23.46
N ASP A 223 36.31 -4.21 24.51
CA ASP A 223 37.52 -4.41 25.30
C ASP A 223 38.36 -5.53 24.64
N TYR A 224 39.32 -5.12 23.80
CA TYR A 224 40.18 -6.05 23.05
C TYR A 224 41.15 -6.85 23.94
N SER A 225 41.43 -6.37 25.16
CA SER A 225 42.35 -7.04 26.09
C SER A 225 41.87 -8.42 26.54
N ARG A 226 40.55 -8.70 26.41
CA ARG A 226 39.94 -9.99 26.73
C ARG A 226 40.20 -11.07 25.68
N TYR A 227 40.47 -10.68 24.44
CA TYR A 227 40.61 -11.59 23.31
C TYR A 227 42.06 -11.77 22.88
N TYR A 228 42.89 -10.74 23.12
CA TYR A 228 44.30 -10.71 22.74
C TYR A 228 45.16 -10.43 23.97
N PRO A 229 45.44 -11.44 24.81
CA PRO A 229 46.23 -11.26 26.04
C PRO A 229 47.62 -10.67 25.78
N GLN A 230 48.22 -10.92 24.62
CA GLN A 230 49.49 -10.32 24.19
C GLN A 230 49.46 -8.78 24.13
N LEU A 231 48.29 -8.16 23.98
CA LEU A 231 48.15 -6.70 24.02
C LEU A 231 48.21 -6.14 25.44
N LYS A 232 47.99 -6.96 26.48
CA LYS A 232 48.20 -6.53 27.88
C LYS A 232 49.68 -6.43 28.22
N GLU A 233 50.46 -7.42 27.80
CA GLU A 233 51.90 -7.51 28.07
C GLU A 233 52.67 -6.29 27.54
N GLY A 234 52.26 -5.75 26.39
CA GLY A 234 52.87 -4.54 25.82
C GLY A 234 52.49 -3.21 26.50
N LEU A 235 51.34 -3.15 27.19
CA LEU A 235 50.90 -1.98 27.96
C LEU A 235 51.58 -1.94 29.33
N GLU A 236 51.81 -3.10 29.95
CA GLU A 236 52.52 -3.22 31.23
C GLU A 236 54.02 -2.90 31.07
N ALA A 237 54.61 -3.19 29.91
CA ALA A 237 56.02 -2.89 29.61
C ALA A 237 56.34 -1.40 29.34
N GLN A 238 55.34 -0.52 29.24
CA GLN A 238 55.52 0.92 29.01
C GLN A 238 55.39 1.78 30.28
N ILE A 239 55.03 1.16 31.42
CA ILE A 239 54.80 1.84 32.70
C ILE A 239 56.03 1.73 33.63
N ILE A 240 57.08 1.00 33.22
CA ILE A 240 58.38 0.88 33.91
C ILE A 240 59.41 1.66 33.11
#